data_AF-A0A7I9YAK1-F1
#
_entry.id   AF-A0A7I9YAK1-F1
#
_cell.length_a   1.000
_cell.length_b   1.000
_cell.length_c   1.000
_cell.angle_alpha   90.00
_cell.angle_beta   90.00
_cell.angle_gamma   90.00
#
_symmetry.space_group_name_H-M   'P 1'
#
loop_
_entity.id
_entity.type
_entity.pdbx_description
1 polymer ?
#
loop_
_entity_poly.entity_id
_entity_poly.type
_entity_poly.pdbx_seq_one_letter_code
_entity_poly.pdbx_strand_id
1 'polypeptide(L)'
;MDPFHVVHLAADKLTVCRQRIQQDTCGHRGRTGDPLYGIRRILLTRTALLTDKQKAKLGKAIAAHDAHAAVEVTACYYQDLIAAYANPDRRAGKLTMFKCLKRIRSGLPKGLDELAQLGRSLWKRRAEILAYFDVGVSNGPVEAINGRLEHLRGIALGFRNLNHYILRSLIHSGQLQDRINAL
;
A
#
# COMPACT_ATOMS: atom_id res chain seq x y z
N MET A 1 13.87 2.61 -1.02
CA MET A 1 12.47 2.19 -0.98
C MET A 1 11.82 2.71 -2.24
N ASP A 2 11.39 1.81 -3.11
CA ASP A 2 10.72 2.17 -4.35
C ASP A 2 9.27 2.63 -4.10
N PRO A 3 8.62 3.26 -5.10
CA PRO A 3 7.28 3.82 -4.95
C PRO A 3 6.22 2.80 -4.55
N PHE A 4 6.32 1.55 -5.01
CA PHE A 4 5.30 0.53 -4.73
C PHE A 4 5.23 0.27 -3.22
N HIS A 5 6.36 0.06 -2.58
CA HIS A 5 6.40 -0.19 -1.13
C HIS A 5 5.92 1.02 -0.31
N VAL A 6 6.25 2.24 -0.72
CA VAL A 6 5.80 3.45 0.00
C VAL A 6 4.28 3.59 -0.08
N VAL A 7 3.71 3.44 -1.27
CA VAL A 7 2.26 3.56 -1.49
C VAL A 7 1.52 2.39 -0.83
N HIS A 8 2.06 1.18 -0.87
CA HIS A 8 1.49 0.01 -0.21
C HIS A 8 1.43 0.19 1.31
N LEU A 9 2.53 0.62 1.93
CA LEU A 9 2.56 0.90 3.38
C LEU A 9 1.55 1.99 3.79
N ALA A 10 1.39 3.03 2.96
CA ALA A 10 0.40 4.07 3.22
C ALA A 10 -1.05 3.53 3.09
N ALA A 11 -1.33 2.70 2.08
CA ALA A 11 -2.63 2.05 1.91
C ALA A 11 -2.99 1.14 3.09
N ASP A 12 -2.01 0.39 3.61
CA ASP A 12 -2.19 -0.48 4.77
C ASP A 12 -2.52 0.34 6.02
N LYS A 13 -1.77 1.42 6.27
CA LYS A 13 -2.04 2.31 7.41
C LYS A 13 -3.37 3.02 7.32
N LEU A 14 -3.81 3.42 6.12
CA LEU A 14 -5.15 3.92 5.88
C LEU A 14 -6.21 2.86 6.19
N THR A 15 -5.97 1.62 5.79
CA THR A 15 -6.90 0.51 6.05
C THR A 15 -7.02 0.23 7.55
N VAL A 16 -5.90 0.21 8.29
CA VAL A 16 -5.90 0.04 9.75
C VAL A 16 -6.59 1.20 10.45
N CYS A 17 -6.30 2.46 10.07
CA CYS A 17 -6.96 3.64 10.62
C CYS A 17 -8.48 3.56 10.42
N ARG A 18 -8.92 3.19 9.20
CA ARG A 18 -10.34 2.99 8.90
C ARG A 18 -10.97 1.91 9.77
N GLN A 19 -10.29 0.77 9.96
CA GLN A 19 -10.79 -0.34 10.78
C GLN A 19 -10.87 0.04 12.25
N ARG A 20 -9.88 0.75 12.78
CA ARG A 20 -9.88 1.24 14.17
C ARG A 20 -11.04 2.21 14.39
N ILE A 21 -11.15 3.25 13.57
CA ILE A 21 -12.24 4.22 13.71
C ILE A 21 -13.61 3.55 13.57
N GLN A 22 -13.76 2.60 12.64
CA GLN A 22 -14.99 1.80 12.53
C GLN A 22 -15.29 0.98 13.79
N GLN A 23 -14.27 0.37 14.39
CA GLN A 23 -14.40 -0.36 15.65
C GLN A 23 -14.79 0.57 16.80
N ASP A 24 -14.17 1.75 16.87
CA ASP A 24 -14.41 2.75 17.91
C ASP A 24 -15.84 3.33 17.82
N THR A 25 -16.37 3.56 16.61
CA THR A 25 -17.70 4.18 16.41
C THR A 25 -18.85 3.18 16.28
N CYS A 26 -18.58 1.94 15.84
CA CYS A 26 -19.63 0.94 15.58
C CYS A 26 -19.47 -0.37 16.37
N GLY A 27 -18.39 -0.54 17.14
CA GLY A 27 -18.14 -1.76 17.91
C GLY A 27 -17.67 -2.98 17.09
N HIS A 28 -17.41 -2.81 15.79
CA HIS A 28 -16.94 -3.88 14.89
C HIS A 28 -16.11 -3.34 13.72
N ARG A 29 -15.27 -4.19 13.10
CA ARG A 29 -14.33 -3.80 12.04
C ARG A 29 -14.96 -3.41 10.68
N GLY A 30 -16.26 -3.68 10.49
CA GLY A 30 -17.02 -3.23 9.33
C GLY A 30 -18.05 -4.24 8.82
N ARG A 31 -19.25 -3.74 8.50
CA ARG A 31 -20.39 -4.48 7.94
C ARG A 31 -21.04 -3.69 6.81
N THR A 32 -21.84 -4.37 6.01
CA THR A 32 -22.69 -3.72 5.02
C THR A 32 -23.62 -2.72 5.71
N GLY A 33 -23.65 -1.48 5.21
CA GLY A 33 -24.41 -0.37 5.80
C GLY A 33 -23.51 0.66 6.48
N ASP A 34 -22.35 0.24 7.00
CA ASP A 34 -21.45 1.15 7.68
C ASP A 34 -20.85 2.20 6.73
N PRO A 35 -20.76 3.47 7.15
CA PRO A 35 -20.22 4.54 6.31
C PRO A 35 -18.80 4.24 5.80
N LEU A 36 -17.85 3.95 6.71
CA LEU A 36 -16.44 3.74 6.36
C LEU A 36 -16.22 2.41 5.61
N TYR A 37 -16.92 1.33 5.97
CA TYR A 37 -16.84 0.06 5.24
C TYR A 37 -17.34 0.20 3.80
N GLY A 38 -18.39 1.01 3.58
CA GLY A 38 -18.99 1.27 2.27
C GLY A 38 -18.11 2.07 1.31
N ILE A 39 -17.07 2.75 1.81
CA ILE A 39 -16.11 3.53 1.02
C ILE A 39 -14.70 2.92 0.99
N ARG A 40 -14.48 1.74 1.56
CA ARG A 40 -13.13 1.12 1.70
C ARG A 40 -12.33 1.06 0.39
N ARG A 41 -12.99 0.82 -0.75
CA ARG A 41 -12.35 0.80 -2.08
C ARG A 41 -12.15 2.20 -2.63
N ILE A 42 -13.09 3.11 -2.37
CA ILE A 42 -13.03 4.51 -2.81
C ILE A 42 -11.84 5.23 -2.17
N LEU A 43 -11.57 4.95 -0.88
CA LEU A 43 -10.42 5.49 -0.15
C LEU A 43 -9.07 5.16 -0.81
N LEU A 44 -8.97 4.01 -1.48
CA LEU A 44 -7.74 3.54 -2.13
C LEU A 44 -7.65 3.90 -3.62
N THR A 45 -8.73 4.43 -4.19
CA THR A 45 -8.76 4.91 -5.58
C THR A 45 -8.17 6.31 -5.66
N ARG A 46 -7.38 6.59 -6.71
CA ARG A 46 -6.83 7.93 -6.95
C ARG A 46 -7.96 8.95 -7.11
N THR A 47 -7.84 10.12 -6.50
CA THR A 47 -8.88 11.16 -6.53
C THR A 47 -9.33 11.54 -7.93
N ALA A 48 -8.39 11.63 -8.89
CA ALA A 48 -8.67 11.93 -10.29
C ALA A 48 -9.51 10.86 -11.02
N LEU A 49 -9.55 9.63 -10.50
CA LEU A 49 -10.31 8.51 -11.08
C LEU A 49 -11.70 8.34 -10.44
N LEU A 50 -12.03 9.15 -9.44
CA LEU A 50 -13.31 9.07 -8.77
C LEU A 50 -14.41 9.72 -9.60
N THR A 51 -15.51 8.99 -9.80
CA THR A 51 -16.74 9.57 -10.35
C THR A 51 -17.37 10.51 -9.34
N ASP A 52 -18.21 11.44 -9.81
CA ASP A 52 -18.86 12.39 -8.90
C ASP A 52 -19.78 11.69 -7.89
N LYS A 53 -20.40 10.57 -8.28
CA LYS A 53 -21.14 9.69 -7.36
C LYS A 53 -20.23 9.11 -6.27
N GLN A 54 -19.01 8.72 -6.60
CA GLN A 54 -18.04 8.23 -5.61
C GLN A 54 -17.53 9.35 -4.71
N LYS A 55 -17.27 10.55 -5.23
CA LYS A 55 -16.90 11.73 -4.44
C LYS A 55 -17.99 12.12 -3.45
N ALA A 56 -19.25 12.16 -3.90
CA ALA A 56 -20.40 12.45 -3.03
C ALA A 56 -20.56 11.39 -1.94
N LYS A 57 -20.39 10.10 -2.29
CA LYS A 57 -20.42 9.00 -1.32
C LYS A 57 -19.29 9.10 -0.29
N LEU A 58 -18.08 9.44 -0.75
CA LEU A 58 -16.92 9.66 0.12
C LEU A 58 -17.21 10.80 1.11
N GLY A 59 -17.62 11.97 0.61
CA GLY A 59 -17.94 13.13 1.45
C GLY A 59 -19.02 12.82 2.48
N LYS A 60 -20.12 12.16 2.07
CA LYS A 60 -21.19 11.75 3.00
C LYS A 60 -20.69 10.79 4.08
N ALA A 61 -19.84 9.83 3.72
CA ALA A 61 -19.33 8.86 4.67
C ALA A 61 -18.34 9.48 5.66
N ILE A 62 -17.49 10.42 5.22
CA ILE A 62 -16.58 11.16 6.09
C ILE A 62 -17.37 12.09 7.03
N ALA A 63 -18.38 12.81 6.52
CA ALA A 63 -19.20 13.71 7.33
C ALA A 63 -20.15 12.99 8.30
N ALA A 64 -20.25 11.66 8.26
CA ALA A 64 -21.20 10.91 9.09
C ALA A 64 -20.83 10.89 10.58
N HIS A 65 -19.57 11.15 10.94
CA HIS A 65 -19.12 11.18 12.34
C HIS A 65 -17.78 11.93 12.46
N ASP A 66 -17.62 12.78 13.47
CA ASP A 66 -16.38 13.55 13.70
C ASP A 66 -15.10 12.69 13.78
N ALA A 67 -15.17 11.49 14.34
CA ALA A 67 -14.04 10.56 14.42
C ALA A 67 -13.52 10.14 13.03
N HIS A 68 -14.32 10.26 11.97
CA HIS A 68 -13.91 9.93 10.61
C HIS A 68 -12.90 10.93 10.04
N ALA A 69 -12.71 12.10 10.67
CA ALA A 69 -11.65 13.05 10.31
C ALA A 69 -10.26 12.40 10.31
N ALA A 70 -9.99 11.45 11.22
CA ALA A 70 -8.73 10.71 11.23
C ALA A 70 -8.50 9.89 9.95
N VAL A 71 -9.57 9.30 9.41
CA VAL A 71 -9.53 8.53 8.16
C VAL A 71 -9.36 9.46 6.97
N GLU A 72 -10.06 10.60 6.96
CA GLU A 72 -9.93 11.62 5.91
C GLU A 72 -8.50 12.15 5.82
N VAL A 73 -7.93 12.60 6.93
CA VAL A 73 -6.55 13.10 6.99
C VAL A 73 -5.56 12.03 6.52
N THR A 74 -5.73 10.78 6.96
CA THR A 74 -4.86 9.68 6.53
C THR A 74 -5.01 9.40 5.02
N ALA A 75 -6.23 9.50 4.48
CA ALA A 75 -6.49 9.35 3.05
C ALA A 75 -5.86 10.48 2.23
N CYS A 76 -5.90 11.73 2.70
CA CYS A 76 -5.21 12.84 2.07
C CYS A 76 -3.71 12.57 1.94
N TYR A 77 -3.05 12.11 3.00
CA TYR A 77 -1.62 11.78 2.95
C TYR A 77 -1.32 10.62 2.00
N TYR A 78 -2.17 9.60 1.94
CA TYR A 78 -2.06 8.53 0.94
C TYR A 78 -2.09 9.09 -0.50
N GLN A 79 -3.01 10.03 -0.79
CA GLN A 79 -3.12 10.66 -2.10
C GLN A 79 -1.94 11.60 -2.40
N ASP A 80 -1.45 12.36 -1.41
CA ASP A 80 -0.28 13.24 -1.55
C ASP A 80 0.99 12.45 -1.91
N LEU A 81 1.17 11.28 -1.32
CA LEU A 81 2.30 10.39 -1.64
C LEU A 81 2.21 9.89 -3.09
N ILE A 82 1.02 9.50 -3.56
CA ILE A 82 0.79 9.10 -4.95
C ILE A 82 1.05 10.28 -5.90
N ALA A 83 0.51 11.46 -5.58
CA ALA A 83 0.65 12.65 -6.40
C ALA A 83 2.12 13.09 -6.52
N ALA A 84 2.89 12.99 -5.44
CA ALA A 84 4.32 13.28 -5.47
C ALA A 84 5.07 12.37 -6.45
N TYR A 85 4.83 11.06 -6.42
CA TYR A 85 5.45 10.12 -7.36
C TYR A 85 4.96 10.25 -8.80
N ALA A 86 3.70 10.64 -9.00
CA ALA A 86 3.10 10.83 -10.32
C ALA A 86 3.43 12.19 -10.95
N ASN A 87 4.15 13.07 -10.24
CA ASN A 87 4.47 14.40 -10.75
C ASN A 87 5.40 14.29 -11.98
N PRO A 88 5.03 14.90 -13.13
CA PRO A 88 5.88 14.88 -14.32
C PRO A 88 7.22 15.59 -14.11
N ASP A 89 7.25 16.63 -13.27
CA ASP A 89 8.49 17.26 -12.82
C ASP A 89 9.01 16.52 -11.57
N ARG A 90 10.10 15.76 -11.75
CA ARG A 90 10.74 15.01 -10.67
C ARG A 90 11.27 15.88 -9.55
N ARG A 91 11.73 17.11 -9.83
CA ARG A 91 12.22 18.03 -8.79
C ARG A 91 11.06 18.53 -7.94
N ALA A 92 9.96 18.93 -8.58
CA ALA A 92 8.73 19.29 -7.89
C ALA A 92 8.16 18.11 -7.08
N GLY A 93 8.13 16.91 -7.67
CA GLY A 93 7.74 15.67 -7.00
C GLY A 93 8.58 15.38 -5.76
N LYS A 94 9.90 15.49 -5.86
CA LYS A 94 10.84 15.32 -4.74
C LYS A 94 10.57 16.30 -3.61
N LEU A 95 10.34 17.58 -3.94
CA LEU A 95 10.05 18.62 -2.96
C LEU A 95 8.72 18.36 -2.25
N THR A 96 7.68 17.98 -3.00
CA THR A 96 6.36 17.61 -2.45
C THR A 96 6.47 16.39 -1.55
N MET A 97 7.20 15.35 -1.98
CA MET A 97 7.47 14.16 -1.16
C MET A 97 8.17 14.55 0.14
N PHE A 98 9.25 15.34 0.08
CA PHE A 98 9.97 15.78 1.28
C PHE A 98 9.08 16.58 2.24
N LYS A 99 8.27 17.51 1.71
CA LYS A 99 7.31 18.29 2.51
C LYS A 99 6.28 17.38 3.19
N CYS A 100 5.74 16.41 2.46
CA CYS A 100 4.83 15.40 2.98
C CYS A 100 5.48 14.61 4.14
N LEU A 101 6.66 14.04 3.91
CA LEU A 101 7.43 13.30 4.93
C LEU A 101 7.73 14.15 6.17
N LYS A 102 8.09 15.42 5.98
CA LYS A 102 8.38 16.35 7.08
C LYS A 102 7.13 16.63 7.92
N ARG A 103 5.96 16.82 7.29
CA ARG A 103 4.69 17.09 7.98
C ARG A 103 4.22 15.90 8.82
N ILE A 104 4.32 14.68 8.30
CA ILE A 104 3.86 13.47 9.04
C ILE A 104 4.83 13.00 10.12
N ARG A 105 6.09 13.46 10.10
CA ARG A 105 7.13 13.02 11.04
C ARG A 105 6.79 13.37 12.49
N SER A 106 6.26 14.57 12.74
CA SER A 106 6.15 15.13 14.08
C SER A 106 4.98 16.11 14.20
N GLY A 107 4.38 16.18 15.39
CA GLY A 107 3.34 17.17 15.69
C GLY A 107 1.96 16.80 15.17
N LEU A 108 1.71 15.53 14.88
CA LEU A 108 0.36 15.07 14.56
C LEU A 108 -0.52 15.14 15.82
N PRO A 109 -1.78 15.62 15.69
CA PRO A 109 -2.77 15.53 16.76
C PRO A 109 -2.95 14.10 17.30
N LYS A 110 -3.44 14.00 18.54
CA LYS A 110 -3.84 12.72 19.12
C LYS A 110 -4.92 12.06 18.26
N GLY A 111 -4.89 10.73 18.14
CA GLY A 111 -5.85 9.95 17.34
C GLY A 111 -5.42 9.67 15.89
N LEU A 112 -4.23 10.12 15.48
CA LEU A 112 -3.62 9.81 14.17
C LEU A 112 -2.47 8.79 14.29
N ASP A 113 -2.66 7.75 15.10
CA ASP A 113 -1.59 6.83 15.49
C ASP A 113 -1.01 6.06 14.29
N GLU A 114 -1.86 5.62 13.36
CA GLU A 114 -1.43 4.91 12.15
C GLU A 114 -0.63 5.81 11.21
N LEU A 115 -1.04 7.07 11.08
CA LEU A 115 -0.32 8.08 10.30
C LEU A 115 1.02 8.43 10.96
N ALA A 116 1.08 8.50 12.29
CA ALA A 116 2.33 8.69 13.03
C ALA A 116 3.29 7.50 12.84
N GLN A 117 2.76 6.27 12.84
CA GLN A 117 3.55 5.06 12.52
C GLN A 117 4.08 5.09 11.07
N LEU A 118 3.23 5.50 10.11
CA LEU A 118 3.65 5.71 8.72
C LEU A 118 4.79 6.72 8.65
N GLY A 119 4.61 7.88 9.29
CA GLY A 119 5.61 8.95 9.32
C GLY A 119 6.96 8.52 9.87
N ARG A 120 6.99 7.77 10.98
CA ARG A 120 8.24 7.20 11.52
C ARG A 120 8.91 6.25 10.53
N SER A 121 8.13 5.37 9.90
CA SER A 121 8.63 4.37 8.95
C SER A 121 9.22 5.02 7.70
N LEU A 122 8.50 5.96 7.09
CA LEU A 122 8.96 6.66 5.90
C LEU A 122 10.13 7.59 6.21
N TRP A 123 10.14 8.25 7.37
CA TRP A 123 11.25 9.13 7.76
C TRP A 123 12.58 8.38 7.92
N LYS A 124 12.54 7.17 8.49
CA LYS A 124 13.72 6.30 8.64
C LYS A 124 14.35 5.99 7.27
N ARG A 125 13.52 5.83 6.23
CA ARG A 125 13.94 5.49 4.85
C ARG A 125 13.95 6.68 3.89
N ARG A 126 13.81 7.92 4.38
CA ARG A 126 13.63 9.12 3.54
C ARG A 126 14.70 9.31 2.48
N ALA A 127 15.96 8.98 2.78
CA ALA A 127 17.06 9.12 1.83
C ALA A 127 16.82 8.24 0.60
N GLU A 128 16.42 6.99 0.82
CA GLU A 128 16.11 6.06 -0.26
C GLU A 128 14.84 6.46 -1.03
N ILE A 129 13.82 6.99 -0.32
CA ILE A 129 12.56 7.46 -0.94
C ILE A 129 12.85 8.64 -1.88
N LEU A 130 13.68 9.59 -1.43
CA LEU A 130 14.00 10.80 -2.19
C LEU A 130 14.96 10.52 -3.34
N ALA A 131 15.85 9.52 -3.22
CA ALA A 131 16.76 9.12 -4.28
C ALA A 131 16.04 8.62 -5.55
N TYR A 132 14.82 8.07 -5.41
CA TYR A 132 13.98 7.70 -6.55
C TYR A 132 13.77 8.87 -7.52
N PHE A 133 13.60 10.09 -7.01
CA PHE A 133 13.35 11.26 -7.85
C PHE A 133 14.59 11.75 -8.61
N ASP A 134 15.78 11.37 -8.16
CA ASP A 134 17.03 11.73 -8.83
C ASP A 134 17.37 10.70 -9.93
N VAL A 135 17.30 9.41 -9.58
CA VAL A 135 17.81 8.33 -10.45
C VAL A 135 16.71 7.69 -11.29
N GLY A 136 15.46 7.68 -10.81
CA GLY A 136 14.32 7.03 -11.48
C GLY A 136 14.37 5.50 -11.52
N VAL A 137 15.35 4.89 -10.85
CA VAL A 137 15.45 3.43 -10.73
C VAL A 137 14.50 2.95 -9.64
N SER A 138 13.72 1.93 -9.96
CA SER A 138 12.84 1.24 -9.01
C SER A 138 13.35 -0.16 -8.72
N ASN A 139 12.94 -0.73 -7.59
CA ASN A 139 13.15 -2.14 -7.29
C ASN A 139 12.25 -3.07 -8.11
N GLY A 140 11.47 -2.56 -9.07
CA GLY A 140 10.51 -3.35 -9.86
C GLY A 140 11.09 -4.63 -10.47
N PRO A 141 12.28 -4.61 -11.12
CA PRO A 141 12.91 -5.83 -11.63
C PRO A 141 13.27 -6.84 -10.53
N VAL A 142 13.72 -6.36 -9.37
CA VAL A 142 14.05 -7.20 -8.21
C VAL A 142 12.77 -7.81 -7.63
N GLU A 143 11.70 -7.02 -7.49
CA GLU A 143 10.40 -7.51 -7.01
C GLU A 143 9.75 -8.50 -7.98
N ALA A 144 9.92 -8.32 -9.29
CA ALA A 144 9.45 -9.28 -10.28
C ALA A 144 10.18 -10.64 -10.14
N ILE A 145 11.49 -10.62 -9.86
CA ILE A 145 12.26 -11.84 -9.58
C ILE A 145 11.81 -12.46 -8.25
N ASN A 146 11.67 -11.67 -7.19
CA ASN A 146 11.19 -12.15 -5.89
C ASN A 146 9.81 -12.81 -6.00
N GLY A 147 8.88 -12.21 -6.75
CA GLY A 147 7.55 -12.79 -6.99
C GLY A 147 7.62 -14.16 -7.67
N ARG A 148 8.53 -14.33 -8.65
CA ARG A 148 8.76 -15.63 -9.29
C ARG A 148 9.37 -16.65 -8.32
N LEU A 149 10.31 -16.23 -7.48
CA LEU A 149 10.92 -17.10 -6.47
C LEU A 149 9.90 -17.56 -5.42
N GLU A 150 9.04 -16.65 -4.94
CA GLU A 150 7.96 -16.98 -4.01
C GLU A 150 6.94 -17.94 -4.62
N HIS A 151 6.60 -17.76 -5.90
CA HIS A 151 5.75 -18.71 -6.62
C HIS A 151 6.38 -20.10 -6.70
N LEU A 152 7.67 -20.17 -7.06
CA LEU A 152 8.42 -21.44 -7.09
C LEU A 152 8.50 -22.10 -5.72
N ARG A 153 8.64 -21.30 -4.65
CA ARG A 153 8.59 -21.79 -3.28
C ARG A 153 7.23 -22.38 -2.92
N GLY A 154 6.14 -21.77 -3.40
CA GLY A 154 4.79 -22.30 -3.25
C GLY A 154 4.59 -23.65 -3.96
N ILE A 155 5.16 -23.81 -5.17
CA ILE A 155 5.06 -25.06 -5.95
C ILE A 155 5.80 -26.23 -5.29
N ALA A 156 6.93 -25.94 -4.65
CA ALA A 156 7.74 -26.93 -3.94
C ALA A 156 7.47 -26.97 -2.43
N LEU A 157 6.35 -26.38 -1.98
CA LEU A 157 5.96 -26.37 -0.58
C LEU A 157 5.74 -27.80 -0.06
N GLY A 158 6.30 -28.13 1.10
CA GLY A 158 6.16 -29.44 1.75
C GLY A 158 7.32 -30.41 1.52
N PHE A 159 8.22 -30.15 0.56
CA PHE A 159 9.45 -30.93 0.42
C PHE A 159 10.45 -30.57 1.53
N ARG A 160 10.82 -31.57 2.33
CA ARG A 160 11.83 -31.42 3.41
C ARG A 160 13.27 -31.70 2.92
N ASN A 161 13.40 -32.24 1.72
CA ASN A 161 14.68 -32.56 1.08
C ASN A 161 14.96 -31.54 -0.02
N LEU A 162 16.13 -30.89 0.02
CA LEU A 162 16.52 -29.84 -0.93
C LEU A 162 16.59 -30.35 -2.38
N ASN A 163 17.04 -31.59 -2.60
CA ASN A 163 17.10 -32.16 -3.95
C ASN A 163 15.71 -32.32 -4.55
N HIS A 164 14.74 -32.82 -3.77
CA HIS A 164 13.36 -32.95 -4.23
C HIS A 164 12.68 -31.59 -4.43
N TYR A 165 12.99 -30.61 -3.57
CA TYR A 165 12.55 -29.24 -3.74
C TYR A 165 13.04 -28.66 -5.08
N ILE A 166 14.35 -28.77 -5.36
CA ILE A 166 14.96 -28.30 -6.61
C ILE A 166 14.36 -29.01 -7.82
N LEU A 167 14.27 -30.35 -7.78
CA LEU A 167 13.67 -31.14 -8.85
C LEU A 167 12.23 -30.69 -9.16
N ARG A 168 11.39 -30.50 -8.13
CA ARG A 168 10.01 -30.03 -8.30
C ARG A 168 9.96 -28.64 -8.93
N SER A 169 10.80 -27.71 -8.46
CA SER A 169 10.88 -26.35 -9.00
C SER A 169 11.36 -26.33 -10.46
N LEU A 170 12.33 -27.18 -10.82
CA LEU A 170 12.86 -27.29 -12.19
C LEU A 170 11.84 -27.91 -13.15
N ILE A 171 11.16 -28.98 -12.76
CA ILE A 171 10.11 -29.62 -13.57
C ILE A 171 9.01 -28.61 -13.90
N HIS A 172 8.57 -27.83 -12.91
CA HIS A 172 7.55 -26.82 -13.12
C HIS A 172 8.05 -25.67 -13.99
N SER A 173 9.22 -25.11 -13.69
CA SER A 173 9.79 -23.97 -14.44
C SER A 173 10.08 -24.33 -15.90
N GLY A 174 10.50 -25.56 -16.16
CA GLY A 174 10.76 -26.09 -17.49
C GLY A 174 9.51 -26.61 -18.22
N GLN A 175 8.31 -26.54 -17.62
CA GLN A 175 7.07 -27.10 -18.16
C GLN A 175 7.20 -28.58 -18.55
N LEU A 176 7.98 -29.34 -17.80
CA LEU A 176 8.30 -30.75 -18.10
C LEU A 176 7.26 -31.72 -17.54
N GLN A 177 6.24 -31.22 -16.84
CA GLN A 177 5.24 -32.05 -16.17
C GLN A 177 4.51 -32.98 -17.15
N ASP A 178 4.12 -32.44 -18.31
CA ASP A 178 3.39 -33.20 -19.34
C ASP A 178 4.29 -34.21 -20.06
N ARG A 179 5.61 -33.95 -20.12
CA ARG A 179 6.59 -34.86 -20.72
C ARG A 179 6.96 -36.02 -19.80
N ILE A 180 6.92 -35.80 -18.48
CA ILE A 180 7.23 -36.83 -17.49
C ILE A 180 6.04 -37.77 -17.30
N ASN A 181 4.81 -37.26 -17.34
CA ASN A 181 3.59 -38.07 -17.19
C ASN A 181 3.18 -38.85 -18.47
N ALA A 182 3.89 -38.65 -19.58
CA ALA A 182 3.64 -39.32 -20.86
C ALA A 182 4.52 -40.57 -21.08
N LEU A 183 5.32 -40.94 -20.08
CA LEU A 183 6.12 -42.17 -20.00
C LEU A 183 5.49 -43.15 -18.99
#